data_AF-A0A172XVQ8-F1
#
_entry.id   AF-A0A172XVQ8-F1
#
_cell.length_a   1.000
_cell.length_b   1.000
_cell.length_c   1.000
_cell.angle_alpha   90.00
_cell.angle_beta   90.00
_cell.angle_gamma   90.00
#
_symmetry.space_group_name_H-M   'P 1'
#
loop_
_entity.id
_entity.type
_entity.pdbx_description
1 polymer ?
#
loop_
_entity_poly.entity_id
_entity_poly.type
_entity_poly.pdbx_seq_one_letter_code
_entity_poly.pdbx_strand_id
1 'polypeptide(L)'
;MKNIKIKYNQLLFLYAYLRLIDLSLDRSKWTTWKEFQDYFKNIPAPSSVAQYLIYNFQLPETDYKNFSFSSEEKLWTNRLRTVFFKTLYFRKNDILYCCKLLYDFDSLLNSDNETYHLDIEKLRLNIAKYYSRVLGRMILWKDLDKLMIIEHFFQNENFDHLNLNDVIPDDFYNI
;
A
#
# COMPACT_ATOMS: atom_id res chain seq x y z
N MET A 1 -5.24 -16.22 -17.13
CA MET A 1 -5.04 -14.84 -16.59
C MET A 1 -3.57 -14.48 -16.69
N LYS A 2 -3.21 -13.31 -17.23
CA LYS A 2 -1.81 -12.92 -17.42
C LYS A 2 -1.19 -12.53 -16.06
N ASN A 3 -0.07 -13.15 -15.73
CA ASN A 3 0.72 -12.77 -14.56
C ASN A 3 1.57 -11.54 -14.89
N ILE A 4 1.72 -10.66 -13.91
CA ILE A 4 2.47 -9.41 -13.98
C ILE A 4 3.76 -9.59 -13.19
N LYS A 5 4.87 -9.16 -13.79
CA LYS A 5 6.18 -9.20 -13.17
C LYS A 5 6.33 -7.97 -12.27
N ILE A 6 6.63 -8.15 -10.99
CA ILE A 6 6.97 -7.05 -10.07
C ILE A 6 8.44 -7.16 -9.65
N LYS A 7 9.14 -6.02 -9.64
CA LYS A 7 10.50 -5.93 -9.09
C LYS A 7 10.42 -5.99 -7.56
N TYR A 8 11.47 -6.50 -6.91
CA TYR A 8 11.44 -6.67 -5.45
C TYR A 8 11.34 -5.33 -4.70
N ASN A 9 12.06 -4.29 -5.13
CA ASN A 9 11.95 -2.95 -4.54
C ASN A 9 10.54 -2.35 -4.67
N GLN A 10 9.85 -2.56 -5.79
CA GLN A 10 8.45 -2.17 -5.98
C GLN A 10 7.53 -2.87 -4.97
N LEU A 11 7.78 -4.15 -4.68
CA LEU A 11 7.04 -4.90 -3.67
C LEU A 11 7.28 -4.34 -2.26
N LEU A 12 8.54 -4.01 -1.91
CA LEU A 12 8.89 -3.42 -0.60
C LEU A 12 8.21 -2.06 -0.43
N PHE A 13 8.28 -1.21 -1.45
CA PHE A 13 7.61 0.09 -1.49
C PHE A 13 6.11 -0.03 -1.24
N LEU A 14 5.42 -0.88 -2.02
CA LEU A 14 3.97 -1.05 -1.87
C LEU A 14 3.58 -1.55 -0.49
N TYR A 15 4.37 -2.45 0.08
CA TYR A 15 4.14 -2.89 1.45
C TYR A 15 4.30 -1.73 2.43
N ALA A 16 5.40 -0.98 2.35
CA ALA A 16 5.67 0.17 3.22
C ALA A 16 4.54 1.20 3.16
N TYR A 17 4.16 1.58 1.94
CA TYR A 17 3.16 2.60 1.68
C TYR A 17 1.78 2.21 2.22
N LEU A 18 1.33 0.98 1.95
CA LEU A 18 0.04 0.50 2.46
C LEU A 18 0.04 0.32 3.98
N ARG A 19 1.16 -0.10 4.56
CA ARG A 19 1.31 -0.19 6.02
C ARG A 19 1.29 1.19 6.67
N LEU A 20 1.98 2.18 6.09
CA LEU A 20 1.91 3.57 6.52
C LEU A 20 0.46 4.04 6.54
N ILE A 21 -0.32 3.78 5.48
CA ILE A 21 -1.74 4.15 5.42
C ILE A 21 -2.53 3.49 6.54
N ASP A 22 -2.41 2.17 6.71
CA ASP A 22 -3.13 1.42 7.75
C ASP A 22 -2.86 1.98 9.16
N LEU A 23 -1.58 2.14 9.51
CA LEU A 23 -1.19 2.67 10.82
C LEU A 23 -1.64 4.12 11.00
N SER A 24 -1.51 4.94 9.96
CA SER A 24 -1.94 6.34 10.02
C SER A 24 -3.46 6.47 10.18
N LEU A 25 -4.24 5.62 9.49
CA LEU A 25 -5.68 5.54 9.67
C LEU A 25 -6.07 5.07 11.06
N ASP A 26 -5.33 4.14 11.67
CA ASP A 26 -5.61 3.75 13.06
C ASP A 26 -5.38 4.92 14.03
N ARG A 27 -4.33 5.71 13.81
CA ARG A 27 -4.01 6.88 14.62
C ARG A 27 -4.98 8.05 14.43
N SER A 28 -5.59 8.19 13.25
CA SER A 28 -6.53 9.28 12.99
C SER A 28 -7.81 9.23 13.82
N LYS A 29 -8.08 8.12 14.53
CA LYS A 29 -9.14 8.01 15.55
C LYS A 29 -8.99 9.02 16.70
N TRP A 30 -7.79 9.54 16.93
CA TRP A 30 -7.43 10.36 18.09
C TRP A 30 -7.11 11.82 17.71
N THR A 31 -7.37 12.23 16.47
CA THR A 31 -6.98 13.53 15.91
C THR A 31 -8.12 14.11 15.08
N THR A 32 -7.95 15.32 14.55
CA THR A 32 -8.85 15.86 13.53
C THR A 32 -8.53 15.31 12.14
N TRP A 33 -9.55 15.16 11.28
CA TRP A 33 -9.30 14.73 9.90
C TRP A 33 -8.37 15.68 9.14
N LYS A 34 -8.42 16.98 9.46
CA LYS A 34 -7.55 18.00 8.88
C LYS A 34 -6.07 17.77 9.19
N GLU A 35 -5.72 17.46 10.43
CA GLU A 35 -4.31 17.13 10.79
C GLU A 35 -3.82 15.88 10.06
N PHE A 36 -4.70 14.89 9.93
CA PHE A 36 -4.42 13.68 9.15
C PHE A 36 -4.19 14.00 7.65
N GLN A 37 -5.02 14.86 7.05
CA GLN A 37 -4.84 15.35 5.68
C GLN A 37 -3.54 16.13 5.51
N ASP A 38 -3.22 17.01 6.46
CA ASP A 38 -2.02 17.83 6.44
C ASP A 38 -0.74 16.97 6.46
N TYR A 39 -0.74 15.88 7.21
CA TYR A 39 0.36 14.91 7.21
C TYR A 39 0.60 14.29 5.82
N PHE A 40 -0.47 13.91 5.12
CA PHE A 40 -0.35 13.28 3.80
C PHE A 40 0.06 14.24 2.68
N LYS A 41 0.10 15.57 2.90
CA LYS A 41 0.59 16.53 1.90
C LYS A 41 2.05 16.33 1.50
N ASN A 42 2.85 15.77 2.41
CA ASN A 42 4.27 15.51 2.18
C ASN A 42 4.57 14.05 1.76
N ILE A 43 3.51 13.24 1.60
CA ILE A 43 3.61 11.84 1.19
C ILE A 43 3.13 11.75 -0.26
N PRO A 44 3.74 10.91 -1.12
CA PRO A 44 3.23 10.70 -2.47
C PRO A 44 1.72 10.40 -2.44
N ALA A 45 0.94 11.09 -3.28
CA ALA A 45 -0.51 10.91 -3.28
C ALA A 45 -0.89 9.46 -3.62
N PRO A 46 -1.91 8.87 -2.97
CA PRO A 46 -2.31 7.49 -3.23
C PRO A 46 -2.69 7.26 -4.70
N SER A 47 -3.35 8.24 -5.33
CA SER A 47 -3.62 8.25 -6.77
C SER A 47 -2.35 8.21 -7.63
N SER A 48 -1.27 8.90 -7.26
CA SER A 48 0.02 8.82 -7.95
C SER A 48 0.66 7.43 -7.81
N VAL A 49 0.54 6.79 -6.64
CA VAL A 49 0.97 5.39 -6.47
C VAL A 49 0.14 4.44 -7.32
N ALA A 50 -1.17 4.67 -7.46
CA ALA A 50 -2.00 3.87 -8.37
C ALA A 50 -1.60 4.07 -9.84
N GLN A 51 -1.33 5.30 -10.27
CA GLN A 51 -0.85 5.62 -11.61
C GLN A 51 0.49 4.95 -11.92
N TYR A 52 1.43 4.95 -10.96
CA TYR A 52 2.68 4.21 -11.05
C TYR A 52 2.47 2.73 -11.38
N LEU A 53 1.52 2.08 -10.71
CA LEU A 53 1.19 0.66 -10.96
C LEU A 53 0.53 0.47 -12.32
N ILE A 54 -0.39 1.35 -12.70
CA ILE A 54 -1.08 1.29 -13.99
C ILE A 54 -0.09 1.40 -15.14
N TYR A 55 0.81 2.38 -15.08
CA TYR A 55 1.84 2.62 -16.07
C TYR A 55 2.82 1.45 -16.19
N ASN A 56 3.46 1.07 -15.07
CA ASN A 56 4.51 0.04 -15.09
C ASN A 56 4.00 -1.35 -15.49
N PHE A 57 2.74 -1.65 -15.21
CA PHE A 57 2.17 -2.96 -15.47
C PHE A 57 1.20 -2.99 -16.66
N GLN A 58 1.03 -1.87 -17.36
CA GLN A 58 0.14 -1.72 -18.51
C GLN A 58 -1.26 -2.23 -18.18
N LEU A 59 -1.79 -1.77 -17.03
CA LEU A 59 -3.11 -2.16 -16.58
C LEU A 59 -4.18 -1.53 -17.49
N PRO A 60 -5.30 -2.23 -17.73
CA PRO A 60 -6.38 -1.75 -18.56
C PRO A 60 -7.11 -0.65 -17.81
N GLU A 61 -7.77 0.22 -18.58
CA GLU A 61 -8.77 1.10 -18.03
C GLU A 61 -9.79 0.29 -17.23
N THR A 62 -10.04 0.73 -16.00
CA THR A 62 -10.83 -0.02 -15.02
C THR A 62 -11.68 0.95 -14.23
N ASP A 63 -12.97 0.69 -14.15
CA ASP A 63 -13.86 1.40 -13.24
C ASP A 63 -13.65 0.86 -11.81
N TYR A 64 -12.77 1.52 -11.06
CA TYR A 64 -12.43 1.14 -9.68
C TYR A 64 -13.58 1.35 -8.69
N LYS A 65 -14.61 2.16 -9.04
CA LYS A 65 -15.79 2.37 -8.22
C LYS A 65 -16.70 1.15 -8.22
N ASN A 66 -16.86 0.52 -9.38
CA ASN A 66 -17.69 -0.68 -9.56
C ASN A 66 -16.88 -2.01 -9.56
N PHE A 67 -15.60 -1.96 -9.18
CA PHE A 67 -14.72 -3.10 -9.18
C PHE A 67 -15.04 -4.09 -8.04
N SER A 68 -15.42 -5.32 -8.40
CA SER A 68 -15.97 -6.32 -7.48
C SER A 68 -15.02 -7.46 -7.08
N PHE A 69 -13.79 -7.47 -7.60
CA PHE A 69 -12.83 -8.54 -7.26
C PHE A 69 -12.06 -8.22 -5.98
N SER A 70 -11.79 -9.26 -5.19
CA SER A 70 -10.83 -9.21 -4.08
C SER A 70 -9.51 -9.86 -4.49
N SER A 71 -8.42 -9.48 -3.82
CA SER A 71 -7.13 -10.14 -3.99
C SER A 71 -7.15 -11.55 -3.38
N GLU A 72 -6.44 -12.48 -4.00
CA GLU A 72 -6.23 -13.80 -3.42
C GLU A 72 -5.07 -13.81 -2.44
N GLU A 73 -5.31 -14.38 -1.27
CA GLU A 73 -4.26 -14.59 -0.27
C GLU A 73 -3.15 -15.49 -0.82
N LYS A 74 -1.91 -15.15 -0.47
CA LYS A 74 -0.73 -15.91 -0.89
C LYS A 74 -0.37 -16.94 0.18
N LEU A 75 0.05 -18.12 -0.26
CA LEU A 75 0.60 -19.13 0.63
C LEU A 75 1.87 -18.60 1.31
N TRP A 76 2.09 -18.96 2.58
CA TRP A 76 3.27 -18.56 3.33
C TRP A 76 4.59 -19.06 2.71
N THR A 77 4.54 -20.18 1.98
CA THR A 77 5.67 -20.76 1.23
C THR A 77 6.11 -19.91 0.04
N ASN A 78 5.30 -18.95 -0.43
CA ASN A 78 5.69 -18.04 -1.50
C ASN A 78 6.90 -17.17 -1.13
N ARG A 79 7.18 -17.00 0.16
CA ARG A 79 8.38 -16.32 0.65
C ARG A 79 9.66 -17.03 0.24
N LEU A 80 9.63 -18.36 0.13
CA LEU A 80 10.78 -19.14 -0.35
C LEU A 80 11.07 -18.86 -1.81
N ARG A 81 10.04 -18.59 -2.63
CA ARG A 81 10.25 -18.21 -4.05
C ARG A 81 11.06 -16.93 -4.16
N THR A 82 10.87 -15.97 -3.25
CA THR A 82 11.65 -14.73 -3.19
C THR A 82 13.13 -14.97 -2.92
N VAL A 83 13.47 -16.02 -2.15
CA VAL A 83 14.87 -16.40 -1.88
C VAL A 83 15.55 -16.89 -3.16
N PHE A 84 14.85 -17.70 -3.97
CA PHE A 84 15.40 -18.32 -5.18
C PHE A 84 15.26 -17.46 -6.44
N PHE A 85 14.28 -16.55 -6.47
CA PHE A 85 13.96 -15.74 -7.65
C PHE A 85 13.80 -14.26 -7.24
N LYS A 86 14.67 -13.39 -7.78
CA LYS A 86 14.59 -11.92 -7.61
C LYS A 86 13.36 -11.29 -8.29
N THR A 87 12.64 -12.07 -9.08
CA THR A 87 11.48 -11.66 -9.85
C THR A 87 10.25 -12.37 -9.32
N LEU A 88 9.23 -11.60 -8.99
CA LEU A 88 7.98 -12.12 -8.45
C LEU A 88 6.83 -11.89 -9.44
N TYR A 89 5.84 -12.77 -9.39
CA TYR A 89 4.69 -12.74 -10.29
C TYR A 89 3.40 -12.54 -9.49
N PHE A 90 2.63 -11.53 -9.88
CA PHE A 90 1.31 -11.24 -9.36
C PHE A 90 0.24 -11.55 -10.37
N ARG A 91 -0.98 -11.90 -9.92
CA ARG A 91 -2.11 -11.91 -10.83
C ARG A 91 -2.49 -10.46 -11.10
N LYS A 92 -2.85 -10.16 -12.34
CA LYS A 92 -3.33 -8.83 -12.73
C LYS A 92 -4.43 -8.28 -11.80
N ASN A 93 -5.37 -9.13 -11.40
CA ASN A 93 -6.45 -8.74 -10.50
C ASN A 93 -5.96 -8.35 -9.10
N ASP A 94 -4.87 -8.96 -8.61
CA ASP A 94 -4.30 -8.59 -7.31
C ASP A 94 -3.73 -7.16 -7.34
N ILE A 95 -3.15 -6.76 -8.47
CA ILE A 95 -2.63 -5.39 -8.66
C ILE A 95 -3.79 -4.40 -8.87
N LEU A 96 -4.80 -4.76 -9.66
CA LEU A 96 -6.00 -3.93 -9.84
C LEU A 96 -6.72 -3.68 -8.51
N TYR A 97 -6.78 -4.69 -7.64
CA TYR A 97 -7.33 -4.51 -6.29
C TYR A 97 -6.48 -3.57 -5.43
N CYS A 98 -5.14 -3.60 -5.56
CA CYS A 98 -4.28 -2.59 -4.92
C CYS A 98 -4.60 -1.18 -5.42
N CYS A 99 -4.74 -0.98 -6.73
CA CYS A 99 -5.13 0.31 -7.30
C CYS A 99 -6.49 0.77 -6.77
N LYS A 100 -7.47 -0.14 -6.64
CA LYS A 100 -8.76 0.16 -6.00
C LYS A 100 -8.56 0.71 -4.58
N LEU A 101 -7.81 0.00 -3.73
CA LEU A 101 -7.58 0.43 -2.35
C LEU A 101 -6.92 1.81 -2.27
N LEU A 102 -5.98 2.08 -3.18
CA LEU A 102 -5.31 3.38 -3.27
C LEU A 102 -6.28 4.49 -3.69
N TYR A 103 -7.13 4.27 -4.70
CA TYR A 103 -8.14 5.25 -5.10
C TYR A 103 -9.24 5.45 -4.06
N ASP A 104 -9.69 4.39 -3.40
CA ASP A 104 -10.65 4.47 -2.30
C ASP A 104 -10.05 5.32 -1.15
N PHE A 105 -8.76 5.13 -0.85
CA PHE A 105 -8.06 5.94 0.16
C PHE A 105 -7.84 7.39 -0.31
N ASP A 106 -7.47 7.63 -1.56
CA ASP A 106 -7.32 8.97 -2.13
C ASP A 106 -8.63 9.76 -2.05
N SER A 107 -9.75 9.13 -2.43
CA SER A 107 -11.08 9.74 -2.34
C SER A 107 -11.47 10.04 -0.90
N LEU A 108 -11.12 9.17 0.04
CA LEU A 108 -11.38 9.37 1.47
C LEU A 108 -10.51 10.51 2.02
N LEU A 109 -9.23 10.53 1.66
CA LEU A 109 -8.29 11.56 2.11
C LEU A 109 -8.76 12.95 1.66
N ASN A 110 -9.36 13.06 0.48
CA ASN A 110 -9.83 14.33 -0.08
C ASN A 110 -11.29 14.67 0.26
N SER A 111 -11.97 13.91 1.11
CA SER A 111 -13.35 14.22 1.51
C SER A 111 -13.40 15.19 2.70
N ASP A 112 -14.55 15.86 2.85
CA ASP A 112 -14.87 16.74 3.97
C ASP A 112 -15.29 15.97 5.23
N ASN A 113 -14.68 14.80 5.48
CA ASN A 113 -14.96 14.03 6.68
C ASN A 113 -14.53 14.82 7.92
N GLU A 114 -15.40 14.90 8.91
CA GLU A 114 -15.07 15.57 10.18
C GLU A 114 -14.33 14.61 11.14
N THR A 115 -14.70 13.32 11.12
CA THR A 115 -14.23 12.33 12.09
C THR A 115 -14.11 10.92 11.51
N TYR A 116 -13.34 10.07 12.19
CA TYR A 116 -13.21 8.66 11.88
C TYR A 116 -14.57 7.91 11.92
N HIS A 117 -14.86 7.09 10.89
CA HIS A 117 -16.13 6.32 10.82
C HIS A 117 -15.94 4.90 10.28
N LEU A 118 -17.02 4.11 10.28
CA LEU A 118 -16.98 2.67 9.98
C LEU A 118 -16.41 2.33 8.59
N ASP A 119 -16.66 3.14 7.57
CA ASP A 119 -16.15 2.84 6.23
C ASP A 119 -14.64 3.08 6.13
N ILE A 120 -14.09 3.98 6.96
CA ILE A 120 -12.65 4.16 7.12
C ILE A 120 -12.03 2.90 7.76
N GLU A 121 -12.65 2.37 8.81
CA GLU A 121 -12.18 1.12 9.43
C GLU A 121 -12.24 -0.06 8.45
N LYS A 122 -13.31 -0.16 7.64
CA LYS A 122 -13.41 -1.19 6.60
C LYS A 122 -12.28 -1.06 5.58
N LEU A 123 -12.00 0.15 5.10
CA LEU A 123 -10.90 0.40 4.16
C LEU A 123 -9.55 0.04 4.79
N ARG A 124 -9.31 0.48 6.03
CA ARG A 124 -8.11 0.17 6.80
C ARG A 124 -7.89 -1.34 6.91
N LEU A 125 -8.93 -2.11 7.28
CA LEU A 125 -8.86 -3.57 7.38
C LEU A 125 -8.59 -4.24 6.02
N ASN A 126 -9.17 -3.73 4.94
CA ASN A 126 -8.91 -4.25 3.59
C ASN A 126 -7.45 -4.00 3.16
N ILE A 127 -6.92 -2.80 3.43
CA ILE A 127 -5.51 -2.46 3.22
C ILE A 127 -4.61 -3.38 4.06
N ALA A 128 -4.92 -3.53 5.35
CA ALA A 128 -4.17 -4.39 6.27
C ALA A 128 -4.14 -5.84 5.82
N LYS A 129 -5.28 -6.36 5.39
CA LYS A 129 -5.38 -7.71 4.83
C LYS A 129 -4.54 -7.85 3.56
N TYR A 130 -4.58 -6.87 2.66
CA TYR A 130 -3.84 -6.92 1.41
C TYR A 130 -2.32 -6.93 1.65
N TYR A 131 -1.78 -5.93 2.37
CA TYR A 131 -0.33 -5.86 2.54
C TYR A 131 0.19 -7.04 3.37
N SER A 132 -0.56 -7.55 4.35
CA SER A 132 -0.09 -8.66 5.19
C SER A 132 -0.20 -10.02 4.51
N ARG A 133 -1.34 -10.30 3.85
CA ARG A 133 -1.65 -11.64 3.31
C ARG A 133 -1.28 -11.80 1.84
N VAL A 134 -1.07 -10.71 1.11
CA VAL A 134 -0.66 -10.74 -0.30
C VAL A 134 0.81 -10.34 -0.41
N LEU A 135 1.15 -9.11 -0.05
CA LEU A 135 2.51 -8.58 -0.25
C LEU A 135 3.51 -9.20 0.73
N GLY A 136 3.22 -9.18 2.03
CA GLY A 136 4.10 -9.63 3.11
C GLY A 136 4.43 -11.11 3.03
N ARG A 137 3.58 -11.93 2.42
CA ARG A 137 3.87 -13.36 2.16
C ARG A 137 4.91 -13.57 1.05
N MET A 138 5.30 -12.52 0.34
CA MET A 138 6.28 -12.52 -0.73
C MET A 138 7.56 -11.74 -0.39
N ILE A 139 7.65 -11.17 0.81
CA ILE A 139 8.81 -10.39 1.29
C ILE A 139 9.65 -11.24 2.24
N LEU A 140 10.99 -11.15 2.13
CA LEU A 140 11.91 -11.83 3.04
C LEU A 140 11.74 -11.34 4.47
N TRP A 141 11.86 -12.22 5.47
CA TRP A 141 11.68 -11.87 6.89
C TRP A 141 12.50 -10.64 7.31
N LYS A 142 13.80 -10.62 7.01
CA LYS A 142 14.69 -9.51 7.34
C LYS A 142 14.25 -8.15 6.79
N ASP A 143 13.60 -8.13 5.62
CA ASP A 143 13.15 -6.89 4.98
C ASP A 143 11.78 -6.52 5.52
N LEU A 144 10.92 -7.52 5.77
CA LEU A 144 9.64 -7.34 6.43
C LEU A 144 9.81 -6.70 7.81
N ASP A 145 10.76 -7.18 8.62
CA ASP A 145 11.04 -6.65 9.96
C ASP A 145 11.43 -5.17 9.91
N LYS A 146 12.19 -4.75 8.88
CA LYS A 146 12.50 -3.33 8.64
C LYS A 146 11.28 -2.53 8.22
N LEU A 147 10.44 -3.09 7.36
CA LEU A 147 9.21 -2.44 6.90
C LEU A 147 8.16 -2.30 8.02
N MET A 148 8.25 -3.13 9.07
CA MET A 148 7.31 -3.10 10.19
C MET A 148 7.37 -1.79 10.99
N ILE A 149 8.51 -1.08 10.95
CA ILE A 149 8.75 0.18 11.66
C ILE A 149 8.59 1.43 10.77
N ILE A 150 7.85 1.32 9.66
CA ILE A 150 7.56 2.46 8.78
C ILE A 150 6.97 3.64 9.56
N GLU A 151 7.50 4.82 9.30
CA GLU A 151 7.01 6.08 9.84
C GLU A 151 5.53 6.27 9.47
N HIS A 152 4.69 6.63 10.43
CA HIS A 152 3.26 6.85 10.23
C HIS A 152 2.76 8.06 11.02
N PHE A 153 1.57 8.53 10.68
CA PHE A 153 0.95 9.67 11.33
C PHE A 153 0.90 9.50 12.85
N PHE A 154 1.31 10.52 13.58
CA PHE A 154 1.32 10.53 15.06
C PHE A 154 2.26 9.48 15.69
N GLN A 155 3.28 9.03 14.95
CA GLN A 155 4.35 8.22 15.51
C GLN A 155 5.19 9.04 16.50
N ASN A 156 5.60 8.40 17.59
CA ASN A 156 6.51 9.02 18.56
C ASN A 156 7.93 9.06 17.98
N GLU A 157 8.49 10.26 17.87
CA GLU A 157 9.80 10.56 17.29
C GLU A 157 10.98 9.88 18.01
N ASN A 158 10.79 9.43 19.26
CA ASN A 158 11.83 8.77 20.05
C ASN A 158 12.06 7.30 19.66
N PHE A 159 11.25 6.74 18.74
CA PHE A 159 11.44 5.38 18.26
C PHE A 159 12.07 5.36 16.87
N ASP A 160 12.96 4.38 16.68
CA ASP A 160 13.50 4.06 15.36
C ASP A 160 12.37 3.83 14.36
N HIS A 161 12.53 4.43 13.18
CA HIS A 161 11.56 4.33 12.10
C HIS A 161 12.27 4.22 10.75
N LEU A 162 11.56 3.62 9.80
CA LEU A 162 11.92 3.65 8.40
C LEU A 162 11.20 4.82 7.74
N ASN A 163 11.89 5.69 7.00
CA ASN A 163 11.22 6.73 6.23
C ASN A 163 10.71 6.14 4.90
N LEU A 164 9.54 6.57 4.45
CA LEU A 164 9.00 6.09 3.16
C LEU A 164 9.95 6.40 2.00
N ASN A 165 10.64 7.54 2.02
CA ASN A 165 11.57 7.96 0.96
C ASN A 165 12.72 6.97 0.77
N ASP A 166 13.11 6.22 1.81
CA ASP A 166 14.19 5.22 1.74
C ASP A 166 13.81 3.97 0.91
N VAL A 167 12.52 3.81 0.62
CA VAL A 167 11.99 2.64 -0.10
C VAL A 167 11.23 3.00 -1.37
N ILE A 168 11.14 4.28 -1.73
CA ILE A 168 10.56 4.71 -3.02
C ILE A 168 11.44 4.17 -4.17
N PRO A 169 10.89 3.47 -5.17
CA PRO A 169 11.65 3.02 -6.33
C PRO A 169 12.18 4.20 -7.16
N ASP A 170 13.40 4.10 -7.69
CA ASP A 170 13.99 5.14 -8.55
C ASP A 170 13.15 5.49 -9.79
N ASP A 171 12.33 4.53 -10.26
CA ASP A 171 11.44 4.71 -11.40
C ASP A 171 10.07 5.30 -11.03
N PHE A 172 9.83 5.64 -9.75
CA PHE A 172 8.55 6.17 -9.28
C PHE A 172 8.21 7.54 -9.84
N TYR A 173 9.18 8.43 -10.00
CA TYR A 173 8.93 9.79 -10.51
C TYR A 173 9.07 9.92 -12.03
N ASN A 174 9.29 8.81 -12.74
CA ASN A 174 9.50 8.78 -14.20
C ASN A 174 8.22 8.47 -15.00
N ILE A 175 7.05 8.65 -14.37
CA ILE A 175 5.73 8.31 -14.94
C ILE A 175 5.16 9.51 -15.71
#